data_AF-A0A4R4WFK0-F1
#
_entry.id   AF-A0A4R4WFK0-F1
#
_cell.length_a   1.000
_cell.length_b   1.000
_cell.length_c   1.000
_cell.angle_alpha   90.00
_cell.angle_beta   90.00
_cell.angle_gamma   90.00
#
_symmetry.space_group_name_H-M   'P 1'
#
loop_
_entity.id
_entity.type
_entity.pdbx_description
1 polymer ?
#
loop_
_entity_poly.entity_id
_entity_poly.type
_entity_poly.pdbx_seq_one_letter_code
_entity_poly.pdbx_strand_id
1 'polypeptide(L)'
;MKWVGYAAGGALIVLGLAGLALEGVLIGWTLWFGGVLVVHDALLAPGVAVAGTVIGRWPQPLRTALILAATLTLATLPTVLALGRRADNPSILPLSYGVNLVIVLAAIALLAVADHLLSASRKD
;
A
#
# COMPACT_ATOMS: atom_id res chain seq x y z
N MET A 1 15.20 -32.25 -2.91
CA MET A 1 15.32 -30.77 -2.81
C MET A 1 14.06 -30.08 -2.29
N LYS A 2 12.85 -30.34 -2.83
CA LYS A 2 11.59 -29.69 -2.36
C LYS A 2 11.29 -29.89 -0.86
N TRP A 3 11.47 -31.12 -0.36
CA TRP A 3 11.27 -31.45 1.06
C TRP A 3 12.18 -30.67 2.02
N VAL A 4 13.41 -30.37 1.60
CA VAL A 4 14.33 -29.54 2.40
C VAL A 4 13.81 -28.11 2.50
N GLY A 5 13.30 -27.56 1.39
CA GLY A 5 12.66 -26.24 1.38
C GLY A 5 11.43 -26.18 2.29
N TYR A 6 10.56 -27.20 2.25
CA TYR A 6 9.40 -27.26 3.15
C TYR A 6 9.79 -27.41 4.63
N ALA A 7 10.77 -28.26 4.92
CA ALA A 7 11.27 -28.42 6.29
C ALA A 7 11.90 -27.12 6.82
N ALA A 8 12.70 -26.43 6.00
CA ALA A 8 13.30 -25.15 6.36
C ALA A 8 12.23 -24.07 6.60
N GLY A 9 11.27 -23.93 5.69
CA GLY A 9 10.17 -22.97 5.85
C GLY A 9 9.30 -23.27 7.07
N GLY A 10 8.96 -24.54 7.30
CA GLY A 10 8.21 -24.98 8.48
C GLY A 10 8.95 -24.71 9.78
N ALA A 11 10.26 -24.98 9.83
CA ALA A 11 11.09 -24.67 11.00
C ALA A 11 11.11 -23.17 11.30
N LEU A 12 11.19 -22.31 10.28
CA LEU A 12 11.13 -20.85 10.46
C LEU A 12 9.77 -20.38 10.98
N ILE A 13 8.67 -20.97 10.51
CA ILE A 13 7.32 -20.67 11.01
C ILE A 13 7.20 -21.05 12.49
N VAL A 14 7.63 -22.26 12.87
CA VAL A 14 7.60 -22.73 14.26
C VAL A 14 8.45 -21.82 15.15
N LEU A 15 9.65 -21.45 14.69
CA LEU A 15 10.53 -20.56 15.43
C LEU A 15 9.89 -19.18 15.66
N GLY A 16 9.27 -18.60 14.61
CA GLY A 16 8.58 -17.31 14.72
C GLY A 16 7.39 -17.36 15.69
N LEU A 17 6.55 -18.39 15.59
CA LEU A 17 5.41 -18.58 16.50
C LEU A 17 5.87 -18.81 17.94
N ALA A 18 6.94 -19.58 18.15
CA ALA A 18 7.53 -19.77 19.47
C ALA A 18 8.05 -18.45 20.05
N GLY A 19 8.72 -17.62 19.25
CA GLY A 19 9.15 -16.28 19.67
C GLY A 19 7.98 -15.42 20.14
N LEU A 20 6.91 -15.34 19.34
CA LEU A 20 5.70 -14.58 19.71
C LEU A 20 5.04 -15.11 20.99
N ALA A 21 5.09 -16.43 21.22
CA ALA A 21 4.58 -17.06 22.43
C ALA A 21 5.40 -16.68 23.66
N LEU A 22 6.73 -16.77 23.54
CA LEU A 22 7.67 -16.43 24.61
C LEU A 22 7.62 -14.95 24.99
N GLU A 23 7.33 -14.07 24.02
CA GLU A 23 7.11 -12.63 24.25
C GLU A 23 5.69 -12.30 24.76
N GLY A 24 4.78 -13.28 24.82
CA GLY A 24 3.42 -13.09 25.33
C GLY A 24 2.51 -12.26 24.42
N VAL A 25 2.86 -12.09 23.13
CA VAL A 25 2.16 -11.21 22.18
C VAL A 25 1.27 -11.95 21.19
N LEU A 26 1.14 -13.29 21.30
CA LEU A 26 0.40 -14.12 20.35
C LEU A 26 -1.02 -13.62 20.04
N ILE A 27 -1.80 -13.22 21.05
CA ILE A 27 -3.17 -12.75 20.84
C ILE A 27 -3.18 -11.44 20.04
N GLY A 28 -2.34 -10.47 20.44
CA GLY A 28 -2.22 -9.19 19.75
C GLY A 28 -1.75 -9.36 18.31
N TRP A 29 -0.75 -10.22 18.10
CA TRP A 29 -0.28 -10.57 16.76
C TRP A 29 -1.38 -11.25 15.92
N THR A 30 -2.14 -12.19 16.50
CA THR A 30 -3.20 -12.91 15.79
C THR A 30 -4.33 -11.97 15.40
N LEU A 31 -4.73 -11.05 16.29
CA LEU A 31 -5.74 -10.04 16.00
C LEU A 31 -5.26 -9.06 14.93
N TRP A 32 -4.00 -8.63 14.98
CA TRP A 32 -3.42 -7.76 13.97
C TRP A 32 -3.35 -8.47 12.61
N PHE A 33 -2.75 -9.65 12.56
CA PHE A 33 -2.57 -10.43 11.33
C PHE A 33 -3.91 -10.85 10.72
N GLY A 34 -4.81 -11.39 11.55
CA GLY A 34 -6.16 -11.77 11.13
C GLY A 34 -6.99 -10.56 10.70
N GLY A 35 -6.88 -9.45 11.42
CA GLY A 35 -7.55 -8.19 11.06
C GLY A 35 -7.09 -7.65 9.72
N VAL A 36 -5.78 -7.64 9.46
CA VAL A 36 -5.22 -7.26 8.15
C VAL A 36 -5.71 -8.19 7.05
N LEU A 37 -5.71 -9.51 7.27
CA LEU A 37 -6.20 -10.48 6.29
C LEU A 37 -7.67 -10.24 5.94
N VAL A 38 -8.53 -10.07 6.96
CA VAL A 38 -9.96 -9.81 6.76
C VAL A 38 -10.18 -8.49 6.03
N VAL A 39 -9.54 -7.40 6.46
CA VAL A 39 -9.68 -6.09 5.78
C VAL A 39 -9.17 -6.15 4.35
N HIS A 40 -8.06 -6.85 4.12
CA HIS A 40 -7.49 -7.02 2.79
C HIS A 40 -8.44 -7.81 1.86
N ASP A 41 -8.86 -9.00 2.27
CA ASP A 41 -9.58 -9.93 1.40
C ASP A 41 -11.08 -9.60 1.28
N ALA A 42 -11.70 -9.10 2.34
CA ALA A 42 -13.13 -8.81 2.35
C ALA A 42 -13.45 -7.39 1.85
N LEU A 43 -12.53 -6.43 1.97
CA LEU A 43 -12.79 -5.03 1.62
C LEU A 43 -11.86 -4.51 0.54
N LEU A 44 -10.54 -4.58 0.76
CA LEU A 44 -9.58 -3.93 -0.14
C LEU A 44 -9.54 -4.60 -1.51
N ALA A 45 -9.35 -5.93 -1.57
CA ALA A 45 -9.26 -6.65 -2.84
C ALA A 45 -10.56 -6.54 -3.67
N PRO A 46 -11.77 -6.73 -3.10
CA PRO A 46 -13.01 -6.49 -3.83
C PRO A 46 -13.18 -5.04 -4.27
N GLY A 47 -12.84 -4.08 -3.41
CA GLY A 47 -12.90 -2.66 -3.73
C GLY A 47 -11.96 -2.27 -4.89
N VAL A 48 -10.74 -2.79 -4.89
CA VAL A 48 -9.77 -2.61 -5.98
C VAL A 48 -10.28 -3.25 -7.27
N ALA A 49 -10.89 -4.44 -7.20
CA ALA A 49 -11.48 -5.08 -8.37
C ALA A 49 -12.62 -4.22 -8.96
N VAL A 50 -13.56 -3.76 -8.14
CA VAL A 50 -14.64 -2.85 -8.57
C VAL A 50 -14.07 -1.57 -9.16
N ALA A 51 -13.14 -0.90 -8.48
CA ALA A 51 -12.50 0.30 -8.99
C ALA A 51 -11.82 0.04 -10.34
N GLY A 52 -11.11 -1.09 -10.48
CA GLY A 52 -10.49 -1.54 -11.73
C GLY A 52 -11.48 -1.70 -12.88
N THR A 53 -12.66 -2.29 -12.63
CA THR A 53 -13.72 -2.38 -13.65
C THR A 53 -14.26 -1.00 -14.06
N VAL A 54 -14.35 -0.07 -13.11
CA VAL A 54 -14.84 1.29 -13.36
C VAL A 54 -13.84 2.11 -14.16
N ILE A 55 -12.56 2.10 -13.78
CA ILE A 55 -11.52 2.88 -14.47
C ILE A 55 -10.99 2.19 -15.73
N GLY A 56 -11.27 0.90 -15.93
CA GLY A 56 -10.81 0.12 -17.08
C GLY A 56 -11.27 0.69 -18.42
N ARG A 57 -12.45 1.34 -18.43
CA ARG A 57 -13.04 2.04 -19.59
C ARG A 57 -12.48 3.44 -19.85
N TRP A 58 -11.60 3.95 -19.00
CA TRP A 58 -11.03 5.28 -19.15
C TRP A 58 -9.77 5.27 -20.02
N PRO A 59 -9.39 6.42 -20.61
CA PRO A 59 -8.15 6.52 -21.38
C PRO A 59 -6.94 6.06 -20.57
N GLN A 60 -6.00 5.39 -21.24
CA GLN A 60 -4.81 4.82 -20.61
C GLN A 60 -4.02 5.83 -19.74
N PRO A 61 -3.80 7.10 -20.14
CA PRO A 61 -3.07 8.06 -19.31
C PRO A 61 -3.79 8.32 -17.97
N LEU A 62 -5.11 8.52 -18.02
CA LEU A 62 -5.94 8.75 -16.84
C LEU A 62 -5.98 7.52 -15.93
N ARG A 63 -6.13 6.33 -16.52
CA ARG A 63 -6.14 5.06 -15.76
C ARG A 63 -4.82 4.86 -15.01
N THR A 64 -3.68 5.05 -15.67
CA THR A 64 -2.35 4.93 -15.06
C THR A 64 -2.17 5.95 -13.94
N ALA A 65 -2.57 7.20 -14.16
CA ALA A 65 -2.48 8.25 -13.16
C ALA A 65 -3.28 7.92 -11.89
N LEU A 66 -4.50 7.41 -12.04
CA LEU A 66 -5.35 7.03 -10.91
C LEU A 66 -4.80 5.84 -10.14
N ILE A 67 -4.25 4.83 -10.83
CA ILE A 67 -3.61 3.68 -10.17
C ILE A 67 -2.42 4.15 -9.35
N LEU A 68 -1.55 5.00 -9.91
CA LEU A 68 -0.40 5.55 -9.19
C LEU A 68 -0.82 6.41 -8.00
N ALA A 69 -1.76 7.33 -8.22
CA ALA A 69 -2.29 8.22 -7.18
C ALA A 69 -2.91 7.44 -6.01
N ALA A 70 -3.78 6.46 -6.30
CA ALA A 70 -4.42 5.63 -5.29
C ALA A 70 -3.40 4.78 -4.52
N THR A 71 -2.44 4.16 -5.23
CA THR A 71 -1.40 3.33 -4.62
C THR A 71 -0.54 4.12 -3.66
N LEU A 72 -0.07 5.31 -4.07
CA LEU A 72 0.74 6.18 -3.22
C LEU A 72 -0.07 6.73 -2.05
N THR A 73 -1.34 7.09 -2.26
CA THR A 73 -2.21 7.55 -1.19
C THR A 73 -2.38 6.48 -0.11
N LEU A 74 -2.67 5.23 -0.50
CA LEU A 74 -2.79 4.12 0.44
C LEU A 74 -1.47 3.80 1.15
N ALA A 75 -0.36 3.75 0.42
CA ALA A 75 0.96 3.44 0.98
C ALA A 75 1.44 4.50 2.00
N THR A 76 1.12 5.77 1.75
CA THR A 76 1.50 6.90 2.61
C THR A 76 0.46 7.22 3.69
N LEU A 77 -0.70 6.56 3.68
CA LEU A 77 -1.79 6.87 4.60
C LEU A 77 -1.34 6.84 6.08
N PRO A 78 -0.54 5.86 6.56
CA PRO A 78 -0.08 5.87 7.94
C PRO A 78 0.78 7.09 8.29
N THR A 79 1.64 7.54 7.37
CA THR A 79 2.55 8.67 7.63
C THR A 79 1.81 10.01 7.58
N VAL A 80 0.84 10.15 6.68
CA VAL A 80 -0.06 11.31 6.61
C VAL A 80 -0.93 11.43 7.86
N LEU A 81 -1.47 10.30 8.34
CA LEU A 81 -2.24 10.23 9.59
C LEU A 81 -1.38 10.29 10.85
N ALA A 82 -0.05 10.42 10.69
CA ALA A 82 0.91 10.45 11.80
C ALA A 82 0.83 9.22 12.73
N LEU A 83 0.41 8.07 12.20
CA LEU A 83 0.34 6.82 12.96
C LEU A 83 1.75 6.39 13.36
N GLY A 84 1.98 6.22 14.66
CA GLY A 84 3.29 5.89 15.21
C GLY A 84 4.19 7.09 15.50
N ARG A 85 3.70 8.34 15.37
CA ARG A 85 4.44 9.53 15.83
C ARG A 85 4.72 9.45 17.33
N ARG A 86 5.94 9.80 17.73
CA ARG A 86 6.44 9.71 19.09
C ARG A 86 7.00 11.05 19.55
N ALA A 87 6.46 11.61 20.62
CA ALA A 87 6.89 12.90 21.16
C ALA A 87 8.33 12.87 21.71
N ASP A 88 8.77 11.70 22.18
CA ASP A 88 10.11 11.44 22.69
C ASP A 88 11.16 11.22 21.59
N ASN A 89 10.74 11.07 20.33
CA ASN A 89 11.64 10.87 19.20
C ASN A 89 11.18 11.66 17.96
N PRO A 90 11.58 12.95 17.84
CA PRO A 90 11.14 13.82 16.76
C PRO A 90 11.68 13.43 15.38
N SER A 91 12.63 12.48 15.31
CA SER A 91 13.09 11.94 14.03
C SER A 91 12.08 10.98 13.39
N ILE A 92 11.06 10.52 14.13
CA ILE A 92 9.98 9.69 13.60
C ILE A 92 8.93 10.59 12.96
N LEU A 93 8.71 10.39 11.66
CA LEU A 93 7.79 11.18 10.83
C LEU A 93 8.09 12.70 10.85
N PRO A 94 9.31 13.12 10.47
CA PRO A 94 9.76 14.51 10.63
C PRO A 94 9.22 15.45 9.56
N LEU A 95 8.69 14.91 8.46
CA LEU A 95 8.26 15.68 7.29
C LEU A 95 6.75 16.01 7.34
N SER A 96 6.37 17.02 6.57
CA SER A 96 4.98 17.36 6.28
C SER A 96 4.36 16.40 5.25
N TYR A 97 4.14 15.14 5.64
CA TYR A 97 3.69 14.08 4.72
C TYR A 97 2.39 14.41 3.97
N GLY A 98 1.46 15.13 4.59
CA GLY A 98 0.23 15.58 3.91
C GLY A 98 0.51 16.52 2.73
N VAL A 99 1.39 17.51 2.94
CA VAL A 99 1.81 18.44 1.88
C VAL A 99 2.60 17.70 0.81
N ASN A 100 3.53 16.82 1.21
CA ASN A 100 4.32 16.02 0.27
C ASN A 100 3.42 15.13 -0.60
N LEU A 101 2.40 14.50 -0.02
CA LEU A 101 1.45 13.69 -0.78
C LEU A 101 0.69 14.56 -1.80
N VAL A 102 0.18 15.72 -1.40
CA VAL A 102 -0.52 16.64 -2.32
C VAL A 102 0.38 17.06 -3.48
N ILE A 103 1.65 17.39 -3.22
CA ILE A 103 2.64 17.74 -4.26
C ILE A 103 2.82 16.58 -5.25
N VAL A 104 2.99 15.35 -4.75
CA VAL A 104 3.16 14.17 -5.61
C VAL A 104 1.90 13.88 -6.41
N LEU A 105 0.71 13.99 -5.82
CA LEU A 105 -0.56 13.81 -6.53
C LEU A 105 -0.75 14.88 -7.62
N ALA A 106 -0.38 16.13 -7.35
CA ALA A 106 -0.39 17.19 -8.35
C ALA A 106 0.57 16.89 -9.50
N ALA A 107 1.78 16.40 -9.21
CA ALA A 107 2.75 16.01 -10.23
C ALA A 107 2.21 14.87 -11.13
N ILE A 108 1.59 13.85 -10.53
CA ILE A 108 0.97 12.74 -11.29
C ILE A 108 -0.14 13.27 -12.21
N ALA A 109 -1.00 14.16 -11.71
CA ALA A 109 -2.07 14.76 -12.51
C ALA A 109 -1.51 15.57 -13.70
N LEU A 110 -0.50 16.40 -13.45
CA LEU A 110 0.15 17.19 -14.51
C LEU A 110 0.80 16.31 -15.58
N LEU A 111 1.50 15.24 -15.18
CA LEU A 111 2.11 14.29 -16.11
C LEU A 111 1.06 13.56 -16.95
N ALA A 112 -0.08 13.19 -16.36
CA ALA A 112 -1.18 12.55 -17.07
C ALA A 112 -1.81 13.48 -18.13
N VAL A 113 -1.98 14.76 -17.79
CA VAL A 113 -2.45 15.78 -18.74
C VAL A 113 -1.45 15.97 -19.87
N ALA A 114 -0.16 16.10 -19.55
CA ALA A 114 0.89 16.24 -20.56
C ALA A 114 0.93 15.04 -21.51
N ASP A 115 0.90 13.82 -20.99
CA ASP A 115 0.87 12.59 -21.80
C ASP A 115 -0.36 12.53 -22.72
N HIS A 116 -1.53 12.94 -22.21
CA HIS A 116 -2.75 13.02 -23.01
C HIS A 116 -2.63 14.03 -24.16
N LEU A 117 -2.12 15.23 -23.89
CA LEU A 117 -1.93 16.29 -24.89
C LEU A 117 -0.91 15.88 -25.97
N LEU A 118 0.22 15.28 -25.56
CA LEU A 118 1.25 14.78 -26.48
C LEU A 118 0.72 13.63 -27.35
N SER A 119 -0.10 12.75 -26.77
CA SER A 119 -0.73 11.64 -27.49
C SER A 119 -1.80 12.11 -28.48
N ALA A 120 -2.46 13.23 -28.21
CA ALA A 120 -3.40 13.86 -29.13
C ALA A 120 -2.67 14.51 -30.31
N SER A 121 -1.62 15.30 -30.04
CA SER A 121 -0.83 15.99 -31.07
C SER A 121 -0.10 15.07 -32.06
N ARG A 122 0.09 13.78 -31.74
CA ARG A 122 0.73 12.80 -32.62
C ARG A 122 -0.23 12.12 -33.60
N LYS A 123 -1.54 12.35 -33.46
CA LYS A 123 -2.57 11.74 -34.32
C LYS A 123 -3.01 12.67 -35.46
N ASP A 124 -2.62 13.93 -35.40
CA ASP A 124 -2.77 14.94 -36.46
C ASP A 124 -1.54 14.93 -37.39
#